data_AF-A0A2V8U774-F1
#
_entry.id   AF-A0A2V8U774-F1
#
_cell.length_a   1.000
_cell.length_b   1.000
_cell.length_c   1.000
_cell.angle_alpha   90.00
_cell.angle_beta   90.00
_cell.angle_gamma   90.00
#
_symmetry.space_group_name_H-M   'P 1'
#
loop_
_entity.id
_entity.type
_entity.pdbx_description
1 polymer ?
#
loop_
_entity_poly.entity_id
_entity_poly.type
_entity_poly.pdbx_seq_one_letter_code
_entity_poly.pdbx_strand_id
1 'polypeptide(L)'
;MRLLLGLMAATLYAQTSMPVGIVRGDMVSWNGTSTAGELKIRNPDNIIYACLYDARTYFERDHQRIGVAGLAAGDPVEILSDRKPGLMTCY
;
A
#
# COMPACT_ATOMS: atom_id res chain seq x y z
N MET A 1 6.91 26.70 -49.54
CA MET A 1 6.59 25.27 -49.34
C MET A 1 7.79 24.56 -48.72
N ARG A 2 7.95 24.58 -47.39
CA ARG A 2 9.00 23.80 -46.70
C ARG A 2 8.47 23.26 -45.37
N LEU A 3 8.07 22.00 -45.49
CA LEU A 3 7.87 20.92 -44.52
C LEU A 3 7.67 21.27 -43.04
N LEU A 4 6.47 20.92 -42.58
CA LEU A 4 6.19 20.44 -41.24
C LEU A 4 7.15 19.28 -40.86
N LEU A 5 8.00 19.48 -39.86
CA LEU A 5 8.57 18.43 -39.00
C LEU A 5 8.10 18.79 -37.58
N GLY A 6 7.27 18.03 -36.88
CA GLY A 6 7.15 16.58 -36.86
C GLY A 6 8.12 16.00 -35.83
N LEU A 7 7.71 15.98 -34.56
CA LEU A 7 7.54 14.77 -33.75
C LEU A 7 7.19 15.17 -32.31
N MET A 8 5.95 14.88 -31.92
CA MET A 8 5.54 14.74 -30.52
C MET A 8 6.48 13.75 -29.82
N ALA A 9 7.36 14.27 -28.96
CA ALA A 9 8.03 13.45 -27.96
C ALA A 9 7.02 13.13 -26.84
N ALA A 10 6.07 12.24 -27.12
CA ALA A 10 5.27 11.63 -26.08
C ALA A 10 6.16 10.59 -25.39
N THR A 11 6.84 11.00 -24.33
CA THR A 11 7.57 10.09 -23.45
C THR A 11 6.57 9.09 -22.86
N LEU A 12 6.66 7.85 -23.33
CA LEU A 12 6.05 6.69 -22.73
C LEU A 12 6.61 6.52 -21.32
N TYR A 13 6.02 7.16 -20.33
CA TYR A 13 6.09 6.66 -18.96
C TYR A 13 5.26 5.38 -18.93
N ALA A 14 5.89 4.27 -19.31
CA ALA A 14 5.36 2.96 -18.96
C ALA A 14 5.27 2.92 -17.43
N GLN A 15 4.05 3.01 -16.90
CA GLN A 15 3.81 2.77 -15.49
C GLN A 15 4.15 1.30 -15.25
N THR A 16 5.38 1.02 -14.82
CA THR A 16 5.75 -0.28 -14.29
C THR A 16 4.77 -0.59 -13.16
N SER A 17 3.88 -1.56 -13.38
CA SER A 17 3.07 -2.11 -12.30
C SER A 17 4.03 -2.53 -11.19
N MET A 18 3.75 -2.06 -9.98
CA MET A 18 4.54 -2.45 -8.83
C MET A 18 4.26 -3.93 -8.56
N PRO A 19 5.28 -4.73 -8.20
CA PRO A 19 5.03 -6.13 -7.87
C PRO A 19 4.17 -6.22 -6.61
N VAL A 20 3.26 -7.18 -6.61
CA VAL A 20 2.49 -7.54 -5.42
C VAL A 20 3.47 -7.99 -4.33
N GLY A 21 3.34 -7.39 -3.15
CA GLY A 21 4.10 -7.72 -1.96
C GLY A 21 3.19 -8.23 -0.85
N ILE A 22 3.75 -9.10 0.00
CA ILE A 22 3.11 -9.53 1.24
C ILE A 22 3.93 -8.97 2.41
N VAL A 23 3.27 -8.27 3.33
CA VAL A 23 3.86 -7.78 4.59
C VAL A 23 3.15 -8.48 5.74
N ARG A 24 3.90 -9.17 6.60
CA ARG A 24 3.39 -9.86 7.80
C ARG A 24 4.01 -9.26 9.04
N GLY A 25 3.21 -9.12 10.09
CA GLY A 25 3.69 -8.65 11.38
C GLY A 25 2.56 -8.28 12.32
N ASP A 26 2.90 -7.54 13.36
CA ASP A 26 1.96 -7.08 14.36
C ASP A 26 1.60 -5.61 14.13
N MET A 27 0.33 -5.29 14.26
CA MET A 27 -0.17 -3.93 14.18
C MET A 27 0.46 -3.07 15.28
N VAL A 28 1.03 -1.92 14.91
CA VAL A 28 1.62 -0.95 15.85
C VAL A 28 0.60 0.15 16.15
N SER A 29 0.09 0.78 15.09
CA SER A 29 -0.90 1.84 15.18
C SER A 29 -1.51 2.11 13.80
N TRP A 30 -2.59 2.86 13.76
CA TRP A 30 -3.07 3.49 12.53
C TRP A 30 -3.36 4.97 12.78
N ASN A 31 -3.37 5.75 11.70
CA ASN A 31 -3.78 7.14 11.71
C ASN A 31 -4.59 7.44 10.45
N GLY A 32 -5.71 8.15 10.59
CA GLY A 32 -6.57 8.51 9.47
C GLY A 32 -8.05 8.49 9.82
N THR A 33 -8.87 8.25 8.82
CA THR A 33 -10.33 8.07 8.94
C THR A 33 -10.69 6.59 8.73
N SER A 34 -11.98 6.26 8.78
CA SER A 34 -12.47 4.92 8.44
C SER A 34 -12.23 4.53 6.97
N THR A 35 -11.92 5.49 6.08
CA THR A 35 -11.82 5.26 4.63
C THR A 35 -10.50 5.68 4.01
N ALA A 36 -9.58 6.31 4.75
CA ALA A 36 -8.25 6.62 4.25
C ALA A 36 -7.27 6.84 5.40
N GLY A 37 -6.03 6.42 5.23
CA GLY A 37 -4.99 6.64 6.23
C GLY A 37 -3.76 5.79 6.04
N GLU A 38 -3.03 5.59 7.12
CA GLU A 38 -1.83 4.78 7.20
C GLU A 38 -1.92 3.79 8.37
N LEU A 39 -1.47 2.55 8.11
CA LEU A 39 -1.29 1.48 9.08
C LEU A 39 0.21 1.31 9.32
N LYS A 40 0.63 1.20 10.58
CA LYS A 40 2.00 0.86 10.94
C LYS A 40 2.06 -0.57 11.42
N ILE A 41 2.94 -1.38 10.83
CA ILE A 41 3.11 -2.80 11.15
C ILE A 41 4.57 -3.06 11.49
N ARG A 42 4.82 -3.82 12.54
CA ARG A 42 6.16 -4.29 12.90
C ARG A 42 6.31 -5.74 12.45
N ASN A 43 7.28 -6.01 11.57
CA ASN A 43 7.60 -7.38 11.17
C ASN A 43 8.46 -8.09 12.25
N PRO A 44 8.72 -9.40 12.11
CA PRO A 44 9.56 -10.16 13.04
C PRO A 44 11.01 -9.65 13.19
N ASP A 45 11.52 -8.93 12.19
CA ASP A 45 12.86 -8.31 12.22
C ASP A 45 12.87 -6.93 12.91
N ASN A 46 11.77 -6.55 13.58
CA ASN A 46 11.53 -5.23 14.19
C ASN A 46 11.51 -4.04 13.21
N ILE A 47 11.36 -4.30 11.91
CA ILE A 47 11.19 -3.27 10.89
C ILE A 47 9.74 -2.78 10.91
N ILE A 48 9.55 -1.46 10.96
CA ILE A 48 8.22 -0.84 10.88
C ILE A 48 7.91 -0.47 9.42
N TYR A 49 6.86 -1.06 8.90
CA TYR A 49 6.24 -0.73 7.62
C TYR A 49 5.12 0.28 7.81
N ALA A 50 4.97 1.20 6.86
CA ALA A 50 3.87 2.15 6.76
C ALA A 50 3.06 1.83 5.50
N CYS A 51 1.88 1.25 5.66
CA CYS A 51 1.02 0.86 4.55
C CYS A 51 -0.17 1.82 4.45
N LEU A 52 -0.34 2.44 3.28
CA LEU A 52 -1.48 3.31 3.02
C LEU A 52 -2.74 2.47 2.79
N TYR A 53 -3.90 3.03 3.12
CA TYR A 53 -5.19 2.46 2.77
C TYR A 53 -6.15 3.54 2.29
N ASP A 54 -7.11 3.13 1.48
CA ASP A 54 -8.21 3.96 1.00
C ASP A 54 -9.55 3.20 1.05
N ALA A 55 -10.62 3.80 0.52
CA ALA A 55 -11.97 3.23 0.55
C ALA A 55 -12.10 1.90 -0.23
N ARG A 56 -11.10 1.56 -1.06
CA ARG A 56 -11.01 0.33 -1.85
C ARG A 56 -10.23 -0.76 -1.12
N THR A 57 -9.52 -0.44 -0.04
CA THR A 57 -8.83 -1.43 0.78
C THR A 57 -9.83 -2.35 1.47
N TYR A 58 -9.57 -3.66 1.40
CA TYR A 58 -10.39 -4.68 2.04
C TYR A 58 -9.73 -5.14 3.34
N PHE A 59 -10.42 -4.95 4.46
CA PHE A 59 -10.01 -5.45 5.76
C PHE A 59 -10.93 -6.59 6.17
N GLU A 60 -10.35 -7.69 6.63
CA GLU A 60 -11.07 -8.89 7.07
C GLU A 60 -10.51 -9.40 8.40
N ARG A 61 -11.40 -9.91 9.26
CA ARG A 61 -11.08 -10.75 10.42
C ARG A 61 -12.14 -11.83 10.52
N ASP A 62 -11.72 -13.08 10.70
CA ASP A 62 -12.64 -14.23 10.87
C ASP A 62 -13.70 -14.31 9.76
N HIS A 63 -13.31 -14.08 8.49
CA HIS A 63 -14.21 -14.04 7.34
C HIS A 63 -15.30 -12.96 7.37
N GLN A 64 -15.14 -11.96 8.25
CA GLN A 64 -16.00 -10.80 8.34
C GLN A 64 -15.24 -9.55 7.90
N ARG A 65 -15.90 -8.76 7.04
CA ARG A 65 -15.38 -7.45 6.66
C ARG A 65 -15.40 -6.53 7.88
N ILE A 66 -14.24 -5.94 8.18
CA ILE A 66 -14.09 -4.93 9.22
C ILE A 66 -13.65 -3.60 8.59
N GLY A 67 -13.60 -2.55 9.41
CA GLY A 67 -12.84 -1.33 9.09
C GLY A 67 -11.50 -1.32 9.82
N VAL A 68 -10.64 -0.36 9.50
CA VAL A 68 -9.35 -0.16 10.17
C VAL A 68 -9.45 -0.06 11.70
N ALA A 69 -10.55 0.52 12.21
CA ALA A 69 -10.81 0.64 13.65
C ALA A 69 -11.10 -0.70 14.35
N GLY A 70 -11.31 -1.78 13.59
CA GLY A 70 -11.40 -3.15 14.10
C GLY A 70 -10.03 -3.78 14.38
N LEU A 71 -8.93 -3.10 14.03
CA LEU A 71 -7.56 -3.50 14.37
C LEU A 71 -7.08 -2.77 15.63
N ALA A 72 -6.41 -3.50 16.51
CA ALA A 72 -5.76 -3.01 17.71
C ALA A 72 -4.24 -3.20 17.63
N ALA A 73 -3.49 -2.46 18.44
CA ALA A 73 -2.05 -2.67 18.57
C ALA A 73 -1.77 -4.08 19.11
N GLY A 74 -0.84 -4.79 18.48
CA GLY A 74 -0.50 -6.18 18.76
C GLY A 74 -1.28 -7.20 17.94
N ASP A 75 -2.31 -6.80 17.19
CA ASP A 75 -3.03 -7.75 16.33
C ASP A 75 -2.12 -8.26 15.20
N PRO A 76 -2.07 -9.59 14.95
CA PRO A 76 -1.34 -10.12 13.81
C PRO A 76 -2.07 -9.75 12.52
N VAL A 77 -1.32 -9.28 11.54
CA VAL A 77 -1.85 -8.82 10.25
C VAL A 77 -1.00 -9.34 9.08
N GLU A 78 -1.68 -9.63 7.99
CA GLU A 78 -1.08 -9.88 6.67
C GLU A 78 -1.64 -8.84 5.70
N ILE A 79 -0.76 -8.06 5.07
CA ILE A 79 -1.13 -7.08 4.05
C ILE A 79 -0.66 -7.57 2.69
N LEU A 80 -1.60 -7.66 1.75
CA LEU A 80 -1.36 -7.82 0.33
C LEU A 80 -1.50 -6.45 -0.31
N SER A 81 -0.40 -5.90 -0.81
CA SER A 81 -0.38 -4.57 -1.41
C SER A 81 0.71 -4.50 -2.47
N ASP A 82 0.65 -3.50 -3.32
CA ASP A 82 1.78 -3.22 -4.19
C ASP A 82 2.95 -2.71 -3.35
N ARG A 83 4.16 -3.19 -3.65
CA ARG A 83 5.34 -2.80 -2.90
C ARG A 83 6.60 -2.82 -3.76
N LYS A 84 7.40 -1.77 -3.61
CA LYS A 84 8.76 -1.76 -4.16
C LYS A 84 9.72 -2.42 -3.15
N PRO A 85 10.45 -3.47 -3.53
CA PRO A 85 11.49 -4.05 -2.67
C PRO A 85 12.48 -2.97 -2.19
N GLY A 86 12.86 -3.06 -0.92
CA GLY A 86 13.75 -2.08 -0.27
C GLY A 86 13.06 -0.81 0.25
N LEU A 87 11.77 -0.59 -0.05
CA LEU A 87 10.98 0.44 0.63
C LEU A 87 10.23 -0.13 1.84
N MET A 88 10.01 0.74 2.82
CA MET A 88 9.19 0.47 4.01
C MET A 88 7.77 1.01 3.88
N THR A 89 7.39 1.45 2.68
CA THR A 89 6.04 1.92 2.34
C THR A 89 5.32 0.87 1.49
N CYS A 90 4.03 0.69 1.77
CA CYS A 90 3.10 -0.17 1.03
C CYS A 90 1.95 0.70 0.51
N TYR A 91 1.40 0.35 -0.66
CA TYR A 91 0.43 1.17 -1.40
C TYR A 91 -0.87 0.43 -1.70
#